data_AF-A0A8W8K667-F1
#
_entry.id   AF-A0A8W8K667-F1
#
_cell.length_a   1.000
_cell.length_b   1.000
_cell.length_c   1.000
_cell.angle_alpha   90.00
_cell.angle_beta   90.00
_cell.angle_gamma   90.00
#
_symmetry.space_group_name_H-M   'P 1'
#
loop_
_entity.id
_entity.type
_entity.pdbx_description
1 polymer ?
#
loop_
_entity_poly.entity_id
_entity_poly.type
_entity_poly.pdbx_seq_one_letter_code
_entity_poly.pdbx_strand_id
1 'polypeptide(L)'
;MSNKLVKSISQKLKITSPTVLSKAEELTQMLDVKVGSQALTALNLTGSCPVVMCLELAANTTGKTFNKEEGLKLSGVNKKVYANGLKALESMLDLSTNITIKDLAIQFGCTPATELAMKTLQSYEDEFKSKSGTVMDFTSPMFQATALCAACRKLKLKIDWNKLRELCSIKRSTYDKLVAEMEIHAVKLLETKTVEKQKRTRGLLDEVEKHLKDEDITKKQKKENTQEQGEVDDYEVWKKKILAAAAKAKEQEMNST
;
A
#
# COMPACT_ATOMS: atom_id res chain seq x y z
N MET A 1 41.18 13.71 13.19
CA MET A 1 41.96 12.45 13.02
C MET A 1 41.46 11.63 11.83
N SER A 2 40.19 11.76 11.45
CA SER A 2 39.49 10.98 10.42
C SER A 2 40.12 11.08 9.01
N ASN A 3 40.59 12.26 8.58
CA ASN A 3 41.17 12.48 7.26
C ASN A 3 42.48 11.68 7.00
N LYS A 4 43.34 11.52 8.02
CA LYS A 4 44.58 10.72 7.91
C LYS A 4 44.28 9.22 7.73
N LEU A 5 43.23 8.73 8.41
CA LEU A 5 42.76 7.35 8.31
C LEU A 5 42.15 7.08 6.93
N VAL A 6 41.32 7.98 6.41
CA VAL A 6 40.74 7.88 5.06
C VAL A 6 41.86 7.76 4.01
N LYS A 7 42.88 8.62 4.07
CA LYS A 7 44.03 8.57 3.15
C LYS A 7 44.84 7.27 3.26
N SER A 8 45.08 6.80 4.47
CA SER A 8 45.86 5.56 4.69
C SER A 8 45.12 4.33 4.17
N ILE A 9 43.80 4.27 4.37
CA ILE A 9 42.95 3.15 3.93
C ILE A 9 42.71 3.22 2.43
N SER A 10 42.49 4.40 1.85
CA SER A 10 42.28 4.55 0.41
C SER A 10 43.52 4.15 -0.40
N GLN A 11 44.72 4.44 0.11
CA GLN A 11 45.97 3.94 -0.49
C GLN A 11 46.04 2.42 -0.51
N LYS A 12 45.66 1.75 0.60
CA LYS A 12 45.60 0.28 0.67
C LYS A 12 44.56 -0.31 -0.28
N LEU A 13 43.44 0.37 -0.46
CA LEU A 13 42.37 -0.01 -1.39
C LEU A 13 42.62 0.42 -2.84
N LYS A 14 43.73 1.10 -3.12
CA LYS A 14 44.10 1.64 -4.44
C LYS A 14 43.04 2.60 -5.01
N ILE A 15 42.38 3.37 -4.15
CA ILE A 15 41.41 4.39 -4.53
C ILE A 15 42.14 5.74 -4.64
N THR A 16 42.39 6.18 -5.88
CA THR A 16 43.09 7.44 -6.16
C THR A 16 42.16 8.57 -6.60
N SER A 17 40.88 8.27 -6.84
CA SER A 17 39.94 9.25 -7.37
C SER A 17 39.66 10.36 -6.34
N PRO A 18 39.96 11.63 -6.65
CA PRO A 18 39.81 12.73 -5.69
C PRO A 18 38.34 12.97 -5.30
N THR A 19 37.40 12.70 -6.20
CA THR A 19 35.96 12.80 -5.92
C THR A 19 35.50 11.78 -4.88
N VAL A 20 35.99 10.53 -4.97
CA VAL A 20 35.70 9.48 -3.98
C VAL A 20 36.31 9.83 -2.64
N LEU A 21 37.56 10.33 -2.62
CA LEU A 21 38.24 10.71 -1.39
C LEU A 21 37.53 11.85 -0.67
N SER A 22 37.19 12.93 -1.39
CA SER A 22 36.43 14.06 -0.82
C SER A 22 35.10 13.57 -0.25
N LYS A 23 34.36 12.74 -1.00
CA LYS A 23 33.08 12.21 -0.55
C LYS A 23 33.21 11.30 0.67
N ALA A 24 34.23 10.44 0.72
CA ALA A 24 34.48 9.57 1.87
C ALA A 24 34.84 10.36 3.13
N GLU A 25 35.60 11.44 2.99
CA GLU A 25 35.91 12.35 4.09
C GLU A 25 34.64 13.03 4.63
N GLU A 26 33.77 13.53 3.75
CA GLU A 26 32.46 14.07 4.12
C GLU A 26 31.60 13.05 4.87
N LEU A 27 31.48 11.83 4.33
CA LEU A 27 30.67 10.77 4.95
C LEU A 27 31.22 10.37 6.31
N THR A 28 32.54 10.31 6.47
CA THR A 28 33.18 10.00 7.76
C THR A 28 32.91 11.11 8.78
N GLN A 29 33.01 12.38 8.37
CA GLN A 29 32.68 13.50 9.26
C GLN A 29 31.19 13.52 9.62
N MET A 30 30.31 13.26 8.65
CA MET A 30 28.87 13.16 8.89
C MET A 30 28.55 12.02 9.85
N LEU A 31 29.25 10.89 9.73
CA LEU A 31 29.10 9.75 10.63
C LEU A 31 29.47 10.11 12.07
N ASP A 32 30.58 10.81 12.27
CA ASP A 32 31.01 11.29 13.59
C ASP A 32 29.97 12.25 14.21
N VAL A 33 29.30 13.08 13.39
CA VAL A 33 28.32 14.08 13.84
C VAL A 33 26.91 13.51 14.06
N LYS A 34 26.37 12.72 13.11
CA LYS A 34 24.99 12.20 13.15
C LYS A 34 24.85 10.94 13.99
N VAL A 35 25.80 10.01 13.87
CA VAL A 35 25.68 8.66 14.43
C VAL A 35 26.40 8.57 15.77
N GLY A 36 27.62 9.11 15.84
CA GLY A 36 28.43 9.09 17.03
C GLY A 36 29.02 7.70 17.34
N SER A 37 30.04 7.69 18.21
CA SER A 37 30.83 6.49 18.51
C SER A 37 30.04 5.38 19.23
N GLN A 38 29.04 5.74 20.03
CA GLN A 38 28.22 4.78 20.78
C GLN A 38 27.33 3.93 19.86
N ALA A 39 26.67 4.56 18.88
CA ALA A 39 25.83 3.84 17.93
C ALA A 39 26.66 2.92 17.01
N LEU A 40 27.86 3.35 16.61
CA LEU A 40 28.80 2.51 15.86
C LEU A 40 29.25 1.29 16.66
N THR A 41 29.55 1.47 17.96
CA THR A 41 29.92 0.38 18.85
C THR A 41 28.78 -0.62 19.02
N ALA A 42 27.53 -0.16 19.14
CA ALA A 42 26.35 -1.02 19.20
C ALA A 42 26.15 -1.88 17.94
N LEU A 43 26.61 -1.40 16.78
CA LEU A 43 26.62 -2.14 15.52
C LEU A 43 27.86 -3.05 15.35
N ASN A 44 28.75 -3.11 16.34
CA ASN A 44 30.07 -3.75 16.28
C ASN A 44 30.97 -3.17 15.17
N LEU A 45 30.83 -1.87 14.88
CA LEU A 45 31.62 -1.14 13.90
C LEU A 45 32.68 -0.32 14.65
N THR A 46 33.88 -0.87 14.79
CA THR A 46 34.98 -0.23 15.53
C THR A 46 36.24 -0.12 14.68
N GLY A 47 37.17 0.76 15.08
CA GLY A 47 38.47 0.89 14.42
C GLY A 47 38.38 1.43 12.99
N SER A 48 38.99 0.74 12.03
CA SER A 48 39.00 1.11 10.61
C SER A 48 37.68 0.80 9.88
N CYS A 49 36.82 -0.05 10.45
CA CYS A 49 35.61 -0.54 9.79
C CYS A 49 34.68 0.57 9.27
N PRO A 50 34.31 1.60 10.06
CA PRO A 50 33.41 2.66 9.59
C PRO A 50 34.01 3.46 8.43
N VAL A 51 35.33 3.70 8.46
CA VAL A 51 36.04 4.44 7.40
C VAL A 51 36.08 3.65 6.09
N VAL A 52 36.30 2.34 6.17
CA VAL A 52 36.24 1.45 5.00
C VAL A 52 34.83 1.45 4.39
N MET A 53 33.79 1.38 5.21
CA MET A 53 32.40 1.45 4.74
C MET A 53 32.10 2.81 4.09
N CYS A 54 32.51 3.93 4.69
CA CYS A 54 32.35 5.25 4.07
C CYS A 54 33.05 5.36 2.71
N LEU A 55 34.21 4.71 2.53
CA LEU A 55 34.89 4.63 1.24
C LEU A 55 34.10 3.80 0.21
N GLU A 56 33.52 2.67 0.63
CA GLU A 56 32.64 1.88 -0.25
C GLU A 56 31.39 2.66 -0.66
N LEU A 57 30.74 3.33 0.29
CA LEU A 57 29.57 4.17 0.01
C LEU A 57 29.91 5.33 -0.92
N ALA A 58 31.03 6.02 -0.69
CA ALA A 58 31.49 7.09 -1.56
C ALA A 58 31.77 6.59 -2.99
N ALA A 59 32.39 5.42 -3.14
CA ALA A 59 32.62 4.81 -4.45
C ALA A 59 31.30 4.48 -5.16
N ASN A 60 30.33 3.90 -4.43
CA ASN A 60 29.02 3.57 -4.97
C ASN A 60 28.24 4.82 -5.43
N THR A 61 28.21 5.88 -4.62
CA THR A 61 27.52 7.14 -4.96
C THR A 61 28.16 7.86 -6.15
N THR A 62 29.47 7.72 -6.34
CA THR A 62 30.21 8.34 -7.46
C THR A 62 30.33 7.44 -8.69
N GLY A 63 29.70 6.26 -8.68
CA GLY A 63 29.74 5.30 -9.79
C GLY A 63 31.12 4.69 -10.05
N LYS A 64 31.98 4.62 -9.03
CA LYS A 64 33.32 4.02 -9.12
C LYS A 64 33.33 2.62 -8.52
N THR A 65 34.22 1.78 -9.03
CA THR A 65 34.39 0.40 -8.57
C THR A 65 35.10 0.35 -7.22
N PHE A 66 34.63 -0.50 -6.31
CA PHE A 66 35.23 -0.75 -5.01
C PHE A 66 35.58 -2.24 -4.86
N ASN A 67 36.79 -2.55 -4.38
CA ASN A 67 37.19 -3.93 -4.09
C ASN A 67 36.62 -4.38 -2.74
N LYS A 68 35.49 -5.08 -2.79
CA LYS A 68 34.76 -5.56 -1.60
C LYS A 68 35.55 -6.57 -0.77
N GLU A 69 36.40 -7.39 -1.39
CA GLU A 69 37.17 -8.40 -0.67
C GLU A 69 38.28 -7.75 0.16
N GLU A 70 39.02 -6.81 -0.43
CA GLU A 70 40.04 -6.04 0.29
C GLU A 70 39.41 -5.11 1.33
N GLY A 71 38.26 -4.52 1.02
CA GLY A 71 37.46 -3.76 2.00
C GLY A 71 37.10 -4.61 3.22
N LEU A 72 36.55 -5.81 3.00
CA LEU A 72 36.20 -6.72 4.09
C LEU A 72 37.43 -7.08 4.95
N LYS A 73 38.59 -7.37 4.34
CA LYS A 73 39.83 -7.66 5.08
C LYS A 73 40.29 -6.47 5.93
N LEU A 74 40.30 -5.26 5.37
CA LEU A 74 40.73 -4.04 6.06
C LEU A 74 39.75 -3.57 7.15
N SER A 75 38.48 -3.98 7.04
CA SER A 75 37.45 -3.69 8.05
C SER A 75 37.61 -4.51 9.33
N GLY A 76 38.23 -5.70 9.25
CA GLY A 76 38.41 -6.60 10.38
C GLY A 76 37.13 -7.24 10.91
N VAL A 77 36.00 -7.13 10.19
CA VAL A 77 34.72 -7.73 10.59
C VAL A 77 34.32 -8.88 9.68
N ASN A 78 33.39 -9.72 10.13
CA ASN A 78 32.84 -10.79 9.31
C ASN A 78 31.89 -10.24 8.23
N LYS A 79 31.65 -11.03 7.18
CA LYS A 79 30.82 -10.64 6.02
C LYS A 79 29.40 -10.21 6.41
N LYS A 80 28.81 -10.82 7.44
CA LYS A 80 27.44 -10.53 7.89
C LYS A 80 27.38 -9.18 8.62
N VAL A 81 28.31 -8.92 9.52
CA VAL A 81 28.46 -7.63 10.22
C VAL A 81 28.78 -6.53 9.21
N TYR A 82 29.64 -6.82 8.23
CA TYR A 82 29.97 -5.88 7.17
C TYR A 82 28.73 -5.47 6.36
N ALA A 83 27.99 -6.45 5.84
CA ALA A 83 26.78 -6.19 5.05
C ALA A 83 25.69 -5.45 5.86
N ASN A 84 25.47 -5.87 7.10
CA ASN A 84 24.49 -5.22 7.97
C ASN A 84 24.91 -3.80 8.35
N GLY A 85 26.20 -3.59 8.65
CA GLY A 85 26.76 -2.30 9.00
C GLY A 85 26.68 -1.32 7.83
N LEU A 86 27.08 -1.76 6.63
CA LEU A 86 27.01 -0.93 5.43
C LEU A 86 25.58 -0.46 5.17
N LYS A 87 24.60 -1.35 5.28
CA LYS A 87 23.18 -1.01 5.11
C LYS A 87 22.65 -0.09 6.21
N ALA A 88 23.09 -0.27 7.45
CA ALA A 88 22.75 0.62 8.55
C ALA A 88 23.32 2.02 8.33
N LEU A 89 24.58 2.13 7.89
CA LEU A 89 25.22 3.40 7.58
C LEU A 89 24.57 4.09 6.39
N GLU A 90 24.18 3.35 5.33
CA GLU A 90 23.39 3.90 4.22
C GLU A 90 22.11 4.56 4.70
N SER A 91 21.37 3.91 5.60
CA SER A 91 20.15 4.47 6.17
C SER A 91 20.41 5.67 7.09
N MET A 92 21.43 5.61 7.95
CA MET A 92 21.74 6.71 8.88
C MET A 92 22.31 7.96 8.19
N LEU A 93 22.97 7.78 7.04
CA LEU A 93 23.54 8.84 6.22
C LEU A 93 22.58 9.33 5.12
N ASP A 94 21.34 8.84 5.09
CA ASP A 94 20.32 9.16 4.08
C ASP A 94 20.79 8.89 2.64
N LEU A 95 21.63 7.87 2.46
CA LEU A 95 22.13 7.42 1.15
C LEU A 95 21.31 6.26 0.58
N SER A 96 20.26 5.81 1.29
CA SER A 96 19.41 4.72 0.82
C SER A 96 18.74 5.10 -0.51
N THR A 97 18.94 4.26 -1.52
CA THR A 97 18.22 4.40 -2.79
C THR A 97 16.73 4.22 -2.54
N ASN A 98 15.96 5.28 -2.71
CA ASN A 98 14.51 5.21 -2.65
C ASN A 98 14.02 4.31 -3.80
N ILE A 99 13.50 3.14 -3.46
CA ILE A 99 12.93 2.20 -4.42
C ILE A 99 11.41 2.37 -4.40
N THR A 100 10.82 2.68 -5.56
CA THR A 100 9.38 2.92 -5.62
C THR A 100 8.59 1.62 -5.65
N ILE A 101 7.32 1.66 -5.26
CA ILE A 101 6.37 0.54 -5.45
C ILE A 101 6.39 0.02 -6.89
N LYS A 102 6.56 0.90 -7.89
CA LYS A 102 6.60 0.50 -9.31
C LYS A 102 7.85 -0.32 -9.62
N ASP A 103 9.02 0.13 -9.15
CA ASP A 103 10.29 -0.59 -9.36
C ASP A 103 10.25 -1.97 -8.70
N LEU A 104 9.72 -2.04 -7.47
CA LEU A 104 9.51 -3.30 -6.76
C LEU A 104 8.53 -4.21 -7.51
N ALA A 105 7.42 -3.67 -8.01
CA ALA A 105 6.43 -4.47 -8.73
C ALA A 105 7.00 -5.06 -10.03
N ILE A 106 7.89 -4.35 -10.72
CA ILE A 106 8.62 -4.85 -11.89
C ILE A 106 9.62 -5.93 -11.46
N GLN A 107 10.43 -5.66 -10.44
CA GLN A 107 11.47 -6.58 -9.95
C GLN A 107 10.89 -7.94 -9.49
N PHE A 108 9.70 -7.92 -8.87
CA PHE A 108 9.02 -9.11 -8.34
C PHE A 108 7.94 -9.67 -9.28
N GLY A 109 7.73 -9.07 -10.46
CA GLY A 109 6.71 -9.52 -11.43
C GLY A 109 5.26 -9.39 -10.93
N CYS A 110 4.99 -8.46 -10.00
CA CYS A 110 3.67 -8.23 -9.41
C CYS A 110 3.06 -6.88 -9.83
N THR A 111 3.27 -6.49 -11.09
CA THR A 111 2.69 -5.27 -11.68
C THR A 111 1.17 -5.10 -11.51
N PRO A 112 0.32 -6.14 -11.45
CA PRO A 112 -1.11 -5.97 -11.18
C PRO A 112 -1.41 -5.41 -9.78
N ALA A 113 -0.51 -5.60 -8.80
CA ALA A 113 -0.68 -5.09 -7.45
C ALA A 113 -0.28 -3.62 -7.28
N THR A 114 0.39 -3.02 -8.26
CA THR A 114 0.96 -1.66 -8.18
C THR A 114 -0.09 -0.62 -7.80
N GLU A 115 -1.25 -0.60 -8.47
CA GLU A 115 -2.29 0.41 -8.22
C GLU A 115 -2.87 0.28 -6.81
N LEU A 116 -3.15 -0.95 -6.37
CA LEU A 116 -3.65 -1.21 -5.03
C LEU A 116 -2.61 -0.83 -3.98
N ALA A 117 -1.35 -1.20 -4.18
CA ALA A 117 -0.26 -0.89 -3.26
C ALA A 117 -0.06 0.63 -3.09
N MET A 118 -0.06 1.40 -4.18
CA MET A 118 0.05 2.86 -4.11
C MET A 118 -1.13 3.49 -3.35
N LYS A 119 -2.36 3.03 -3.60
CA LYS A 119 -3.55 3.52 -2.88
C LYS A 119 -3.55 3.12 -1.40
N THR A 120 -3.08 1.91 -1.09
CA THR A 120 -2.91 1.43 0.28
C THR A 120 -1.92 2.30 1.04
N LEU A 121 -0.75 2.59 0.45
CA LEU A 121 0.25 3.46 1.05
C LEU A 121 -0.29 4.86 1.29
N GLN A 122 -0.96 5.46 0.30
CA GLN A 122 -1.56 6.78 0.42
C GLN A 122 -2.60 6.82 1.55
N SER A 123 -3.50 5.83 1.60
CA SER A 123 -4.52 5.76 2.65
C SER A 123 -3.91 5.60 4.04
N TYR A 124 -2.80 4.87 4.17
CA TYR A 124 -2.08 4.73 5.43
C TYR A 124 -1.40 6.05 5.83
N GLU A 125 -0.74 6.72 4.88
CA GLU A 125 -0.10 8.01 5.10
C GLU A 125 -1.10 9.09 5.55
N ASP A 126 -2.26 9.16 4.91
CA ASP A 126 -3.32 10.13 5.27
C ASP A 126 -3.85 9.87 6.69
N GLU A 127 -4.08 8.60 7.04
CA GLU A 127 -4.53 8.21 8.38
C GLU A 127 -3.45 8.48 9.44
N PHE A 128 -2.19 8.21 9.12
CA PHE A 128 -1.06 8.46 10.00
C PHE A 128 -0.87 9.96 10.28
N LYS A 129 -0.92 10.79 9.24
CA LYS A 129 -0.86 12.26 9.37
C LYS A 129 -2.00 12.78 10.22
N SER A 130 -3.20 12.24 10.06
CA SER A 130 -4.37 12.64 10.85
C SER A 130 -4.26 12.25 12.33
N LYS A 131 -3.61 11.13 12.67
CA LYS A 131 -3.55 10.61 14.05
C LYS A 131 -2.33 11.09 14.83
N SER A 132 -1.15 11.08 14.20
CA SER A 132 0.12 11.21 14.91
C SER A 132 0.73 12.61 14.81
N GLY A 133 0.29 13.45 13.86
CA GLY A 133 0.84 14.79 13.61
C GLY A 133 2.36 14.84 13.36
N THR A 134 3.01 13.67 13.21
CA THR A 134 4.45 13.51 13.12
C THR A 134 4.84 13.36 11.66
N VAL A 135 5.90 14.06 11.26
CA VAL A 135 6.46 13.93 9.91
C VAL A 135 7.23 12.60 9.84
N MET A 136 6.71 11.66 9.06
CA MET A 136 7.34 10.37 8.78
C MET A 136 7.61 10.26 7.28
N ASP A 137 8.75 9.70 6.92
CA ASP A 137 9.13 9.51 5.52
C ASP A 137 8.57 8.19 4.95
N PHE A 138 7.48 8.31 4.19
CA PHE A 138 6.84 7.19 3.50
C PHE A 138 7.54 6.78 2.19
N THR A 139 8.58 7.51 1.78
CA THR A 139 9.39 7.15 0.60
C THR A 139 10.41 6.04 0.91
N SER A 140 10.67 5.79 2.20
CA SER A 140 11.55 4.73 2.65
C SER A 140 11.15 3.35 2.10
N PRO A 141 12.13 2.51 1.68
CA PRO A 141 11.88 1.15 1.18
C PRO A 141 11.02 0.27 2.10
N MET A 142 10.99 0.55 3.41
CA MET A 142 10.16 -0.20 4.35
C MET A 142 8.66 -0.02 4.10
N PHE A 143 8.20 1.19 3.75
CA PHE A 143 6.79 1.47 3.49
C PHE A 143 6.39 1.02 2.08
N GLN A 144 7.27 1.26 1.11
CA GLN A 144 7.07 0.88 -0.28
C GLN A 144 6.90 -0.66 -0.41
N ALA A 145 7.78 -1.43 0.22
CA ALA A 145 7.74 -2.89 0.16
C ALA A 145 6.62 -3.51 1.00
N THR A 146 6.26 -2.93 2.15
CA THR A 146 5.14 -3.46 2.96
C THR A 146 3.79 -3.19 2.31
N ALA A 147 3.59 -2.02 1.70
CA ALA A 147 2.40 -1.71 0.92
C ALA A 147 2.23 -2.68 -0.26
N LEU A 148 3.31 -2.97 -0.99
CA LEU A 148 3.30 -3.96 -2.07
C LEU A 148 3.00 -5.37 -1.56
N CYS A 149 3.60 -5.75 -0.43
CA CYS A 149 3.35 -7.04 0.22
C CYS A 149 1.87 -7.22 0.57
N ALA A 150 1.28 -6.23 1.24
CA ALA A 150 -0.14 -6.22 1.62
C ALA A 150 -1.05 -6.36 0.39
N ALA A 151 -0.81 -5.57 -0.66
CA ALA A 151 -1.57 -5.66 -1.91
C ALA A 151 -1.43 -7.04 -2.60
N CYS A 152 -0.21 -7.58 -2.69
CA CYS A 152 0.05 -8.89 -3.29
C CYS A 152 -0.66 -10.02 -2.53
N ARG A 153 -0.68 -9.96 -1.19
CA ARG A 153 -1.40 -10.95 -0.36
C ARG A 153 -2.90 -10.92 -0.62
N LYS A 154 -3.51 -9.73 -0.73
CA LYS A 154 -4.95 -9.60 -1.01
C LYS A 154 -5.31 -10.04 -2.43
N LEU A 155 -4.43 -9.80 -3.39
CA LEU A 155 -4.58 -10.27 -4.77
C LEU A 155 -4.12 -11.72 -4.98
N LYS A 156 -3.69 -12.42 -3.91
CA LYS A 156 -3.21 -13.80 -3.94
C LYS A 156 -2.08 -14.04 -4.95
N LEU A 157 -1.21 -13.04 -5.15
CA LEU A 157 -0.04 -13.14 -6.02
C LEU A 157 1.07 -13.92 -5.32
N LYS A 158 1.76 -14.77 -6.08
CA LYS A 158 2.93 -15.51 -5.60
C LYS A 158 4.18 -14.68 -5.82
N ILE A 159 4.83 -14.26 -4.73
CA ILE A 159 6.12 -13.56 -4.78
C ILE A 159 7.10 -14.15 -3.76
N ASP A 160 8.38 -13.85 -3.93
CA ASP A 160 9.42 -14.20 -2.97
C ASP A 160 9.39 -13.25 -1.75
N TRP A 161 8.58 -13.61 -0.75
CA TRP A 161 8.37 -12.82 0.47
C TRP A 161 9.66 -12.61 1.28
N ASN A 162 10.61 -13.55 1.19
CA ASN A 162 11.86 -13.44 1.93
C ASN A 162 12.74 -12.35 1.34
N LYS A 163 12.89 -12.33 0.01
CA LYS A 163 13.63 -11.26 -0.68
C LYS A 163 13.01 -9.89 -0.49
N LEU A 164 11.67 -9.79 -0.52
CA LEU A 164 11.00 -8.50 -0.30
C LEU A 164 11.25 -7.96 1.11
N ARG A 165 11.25 -8.83 2.14
CA ARG A 165 11.57 -8.45 3.52
C ARG A 165 13.02 -8.00 3.70
N GLU A 166 13.97 -8.66 3.02
CA GLU A 166 15.40 -8.32 3.10
C GLU A 166 15.70 -6.90 2.61
N LEU A 167 14.85 -6.35 1.72
CA LEU A 167 14.96 -4.96 1.28
C LEU A 167 14.69 -3.97 2.42
N CYS A 168 13.76 -4.27 3.32
CA CYS A 168 13.28 -3.35 4.35
C CYS A 168 14.23 -3.16 5.55
N SER A 169 15.29 -3.96 5.70
CA SER A 169 16.26 -3.87 6.82
C SER A 169 15.67 -3.84 8.25
N ILE A 170 14.43 -4.30 8.44
CA ILE A 170 13.74 -4.27 9.73
C ILE A 170 13.57 -5.68 10.31
N LYS A 171 13.36 -5.74 11.63
CA LYS A 171 13.05 -6.99 12.33
C LYS A 171 11.77 -7.60 11.77
N ARG A 172 11.74 -8.92 11.65
CA ARG A 172 10.58 -9.67 11.14
C ARG A 172 9.29 -9.32 11.87
N SER A 173 9.31 -9.25 13.20
CA SER A 173 8.14 -8.90 14.01
C SER A 173 7.59 -7.51 13.69
N THR A 174 8.46 -6.53 13.44
CA THR A 174 8.06 -5.18 13.04
C THR A 174 7.49 -5.17 11.62
N TYR A 175 8.14 -5.90 10.70
CA TYR A 175 7.67 -6.06 9.32
C TYR A 175 6.26 -6.66 9.29
N ASP A 176 6.05 -7.76 10.00
CA ASP A 176 4.78 -8.48 10.01
C ASP A 176 3.63 -7.61 10.57
N LYS A 177 3.90 -6.80 11.60
CA LYS A 177 2.92 -5.83 12.13
C LYS A 177 2.57 -4.74 11.10
N LEU A 178 3.57 -4.13 10.46
CA LEU A 178 3.34 -3.08 9.47
C LEU A 178 2.58 -3.61 8.25
N VAL A 179 2.87 -4.84 7.81
CA VAL A 179 2.09 -5.50 6.75
C VAL A 179 0.64 -5.72 7.19
N ALA A 180 0.39 -6.18 8.42
CA ALA A 180 -0.96 -6.38 8.93
C ALA A 180 -1.77 -5.08 8.97
N GLU A 181 -1.16 -3.97 9.37
CA GLU A 181 -1.80 -2.64 9.32
C GLU A 181 -2.14 -2.24 7.88
N MET A 182 -1.18 -2.33 6.96
CA MET A 182 -1.40 -2.00 5.54
C MET A 182 -2.45 -2.90 4.88
N GLU A 183 -2.57 -4.16 5.31
CA GLU A 183 -3.59 -5.09 4.83
C GLU A 183 -5.01 -4.62 5.13
N ILE A 184 -5.24 -3.94 6.26
CA ILE A 184 -6.56 -3.37 6.62
C ILE A 184 -6.96 -2.31 5.59
N HIS A 185 -6.04 -1.41 5.24
CA HIS A 185 -6.27 -0.40 4.21
C HIS A 185 -6.50 -1.03 2.83
N ALA A 186 -5.74 -2.06 2.47
CA ALA A 186 -5.91 -2.78 1.22
C ALA A 186 -7.30 -3.43 1.10
N VAL A 187 -7.81 -4.05 2.18
CA VAL A 187 -9.16 -4.64 2.22
C VAL A 187 -10.22 -3.56 2.04
N LYS A 188 -10.15 -2.47 2.82
CA LYS A 188 -11.09 -1.35 2.74
C LYS A 188 -11.19 -0.78 1.32
N LEU A 189 -10.07 -0.65 0.61
CA LEU A 189 -10.01 -0.16 -0.77
C LEU A 189 -10.60 -1.14 -1.80
N LEU A 190 -10.52 -2.45 -1.54
CA LEU A 190 -11.16 -3.45 -2.39
C LEU A 190 -12.67 -3.49 -2.16
N GLU A 191 -13.11 -3.38 -0.91
CA GLU A 191 -14.53 -3.32 -0.56
C GLU A 191 -15.21 -2.09 -1.16
N THR A 192 -14.61 -0.90 -1.06
CA THR A 192 -15.15 0.31 -1.70
C THR A 192 -15.24 0.17 -3.22
N LYS A 193 -14.23 -0.40 -3.89
CA LYS A 193 -14.30 -0.73 -5.33
C LYS A 193 -15.44 -1.70 -5.65
N THR A 194 -15.71 -2.69 -4.79
CA THR A 194 -16.84 -3.62 -5.01
C THR A 194 -18.19 -2.92 -4.87
N VAL A 195 -18.36 -2.03 -3.89
CA VAL A 195 -19.59 -1.24 -3.70
C VAL A 195 -19.80 -0.27 -4.86
N GLU A 196 -18.76 0.42 -5.32
CA GLU A 196 -18.83 1.31 -6.50
C GLU A 196 -19.15 0.54 -7.77
N LYS A 197 -18.57 -0.65 -7.96
CA LYS A 197 -18.88 -1.53 -9.09
C LYS A 197 -20.33 -2.00 -9.02
N GLN A 198 -20.82 -2.44 -7.87
CA GLN A 198 -22.23 -2.80 -7.67
C GLN A 198 -23.17 -1.62 -7.92
N LYS A 199 -22.81 -0.40 -7.51
CA LYS A 199 -23.60 0.81 -7.77
C LYS A 199 -23.61 1.19 -9.25
N ARG A 200 -22.49 1.07 -9.96
CA ARG A 200 -22.40 1.28 -11.43
C ARG A 200 -23.14 0.20 -12.22
N THR A 201 -23.06 -1.07 -11.82
CA THR A 201 -23.79 -2.16 -12.46
C THR A 201 -25.30 -2.03 -12.22
N ARG A 202 -25.72 -1.59 -11.02
CA ARG A 202 -27.12 -1.22 -10.75
C ARG A 202 -27.56 -0.06 -11.62
N GLY A 203 -26.77 1.01 -11.76
CA GLY A 203 -27.14 2.15 -12.60
C GLY A 203 -27.39 1.80 -14.06
N LEU A 204 -26.59 0.90 -14.67
CA LEU A 204 -26.81 0.48 -16.05
C LEU A 204 -27.97 -0.52 -16.21
N LEU A 205 -28.14 -1.47 -15.28
CA LEU A 205 -29.28 -2.39 -15.32
C LEU A 205 -30.61 -1.67 -15.05
N ASP A 206 -30.61 -0.70 -14.12
CA ASP A 206 -31.79 0.09 -13.74
C ASP A 206 -32.17 1.07 -14.87
N GLU A 207 -31.21 1.66 -15.58
CA GLU A 207 -31.49 2.47 -16.78
C GLU A 207 -32.02 1.61 -17.94
N VAL A 208 -31.48 0.39 -18.13
CA VAL A 208 -32.00 -0.56 -19.13
C VAL A 208 -33.40 -1.06 -18.75
N GLU A 209 -33.66 -1.33 -17.47
CA GLU A 209 -34.98 -1.75 -17.00
C GLU A 209 -36.01 -0.61 -17.08
N LYS A 210 -35.59 0.64 -16.88
CA LYS A 210 -36.40 1.83 -17.10
C LYS A 210 -36.71 2.05 -18.58
N HIS A 211 -35.73 1.89 -19.46
CA HIS A 211 -35.95 1.96 -20.91
C HIS A 211 -36.84 0.81 -21.42
N LEU A 212 -36.73 -0.41 -20.86
CA LEU A 212 -37.65 -1.51 -21.19
C LEU A 212 -39.08 -1.23 -20.69
N LYS A 213 -39.25 -0.66 -19.49
CA LYS A 213 -40.58 -0.26 -18.97
C LYS A 213 -41.20 0.87 -19.78
N ASP A 214 -40.41 1.85 -20.22
CA ASP A 214 -40.88 2.96 -21.05
C ASP A 214 -41.25 2.51 -22.49
N GLU A 215 -40.54 1.53 -23.06
CA GLU A 215 -40.93 0.90 -24.33
C GLU A 215 -42.18 0.00 -24.21
N ASP A 216 -42.41 -0.63 -23.05
CA ASP A 216 -43.62 -1.43 -22.80
C ASP A 216 -44.86 -0.56 -22.62
N ILE A 217 -44.75 0.63 -21.99
CA ILE A 217 -45.86 1.60 -21.88
C ILE A 217 -46.30 2.11 -23.26
N THR A 218 -45.34 2.29 -24.18
CA THR A 218 -45.63 2.80 -25.53
C THR A 218 -46.24 1.72 -26.45
N LYS A 219 -45.98 0.44 -26.19
CA LYS A 219 -46.57 -0.68 -26.95
C LYS A 219 -47.90 -1.20 -26.36
N LYS A 220 -48.12 -1.10 -25.05
CA LYS A 220 -49.39 -1.48 -24.39
C LYS A 220 -50.55 -0.52 -24.61
N GLN A 221 -50.32 0.74 -25.02
CA GLN A 221 -51.43 1.65 -25.37
C GLN A 221 -52.11 1.35 -26.72
N LYS A 222 -51.59 0.41 -27.54
CA LYS A 222 -52.14 0.18 -28.89
C LYS A 222 -52.53 -1.26 -29.22
N LYS A 223 -52.34 -2.23 -28.33
CA LYS A 223 -52.85 -3.59 -28.52
C LYS A 223 -53.34 -4.14 -27.19
N GLU A 224 -54.54 -4.71 -27.22
CA GLU A 224 -55.11 -5.60 -26.19
C GLU A 224 -55.63 -4.85 -24.94
N ASN A 225 -56.93 -4.53 -24.75
CA ASN A 225 -58.17 -5.15 -25.19
C ASN A 225 -58.07 -6.67 -25.36
N THR A 226 -57.63 -7.37 -24.32
CA THR A 226 -58.05 -8.74 -23.94
C THR A 226 -57.35 -9.07 -22.61
N GLN A 227 -58.18 -9.32 -21.58
CA GLN A 227 -58.02 -10.16 -20.37
C GLN A 227 -56.58 -10.51 -19.93
N GLU A 228 -56.16 -10.35 -18.67
CA GLU A 228 -56.72 -11.01 -17.49
C GLU A 228 -56.41 -10.17 -16.21
N GLN A 229 -57.42 -9.50 -15.69
CA GLN A 229 -57.45 -8.93 -14.34
C GLN A 229 -58.91 -8.99 -13.90
N GLY A 230 -59.33 -10.10 -13.32
CA GLY A 230 -60.75 -10.34 -13.09
C GLY A 230 -60.99 -11.44 -12.08
N GLU A 231 -60.63 -11.22 -10.82
CA GLU A 231 -61.25 -11.97 -9.72
C GLU A 231 -61.18 -11.23 -8.38
N VAL A 232 -60.20 -10.34 -8.19
CA VAL A 232 -60.06 -9.60 -6.92
C VAL A 232 -60.98 -8.37 -6.84
N ASP A 233 -61.32 -7.75 -7.98
CA ASP A 233 -62.16 -6.55 -8.01
C ASP A 233 -63.67 -6.87 -7.80
N ASP A 234 -64.12 -8.06 -8.19
CA ASP A 234 -65.54 -8.43 -8.11
C ASP A 234 -65.98 -8.74 -6.66
N TYR A 235 -65.10 -9.32 -5.85
CA TYR A 235 -65.42 -9.60 -4.44
C TYR A 235 -65.61 -8.31 -3.62
N GLU A 236 -64.75 -7.31 -3.79
CA GLU A 236 -64.86 -6.05 -3.06
C GLU A 236 -66.07 -5.22 -3.50
N VAL A 237 -66.41 -5.26 -4.79
CA VAL A 237 -67.61 -4.60 -5.33
C VAL A 237 -68.88 -5.31 -4.86
N TRP A 238 -68.93 -6.65 -4.91
CA TRP A 238 -70.05 -7.44 -4.42
C TRP A 238 -70.27 -7.26 -2.92
N LYS A 239 -69.21 -7.32 -2.11
CA LYS A 239 -69.25 -7.13 -0.65
C LYS A 239 -69.81 -5.77 -0.27
N LYS A 240 -69.38 -4.69 -0.93
CA LYS A 240 -69.93 -3.34 -0.71
C LYS A 240 -71.42 -3.28 -1.03
N LYS A 241 -71.85 -3.93 -2.12
CA LYS A 241 -73.26 -3.94 -2.55
C LYS A 241 -74.17 -4.69 -1.56
N ILE A 242 -73.72 -5.84 -1.05
CA ILE A 242 -74.48 -6.63 -0.05
C ILE A 242 -74.59 -5.88 1.28
N LEU A 243 -73.50 -5.28 1.76
CA LEU A 243 -73.52 -4.51 3.01
C LEU A 243 -74.42 -3.27 2.92
N ALA A 244 -74.42 -2.58 1.78
CA ALA A 244 -75.31 -1.43 1.55
C ALA A 244 -76.79 -1.84 1.50
N ALA A 245 -77.11 -2.99 0.87
CA ALA A 245 -78.49 -3.50 0.83
C ALA A 245 -79.01 -3.88 2.23
N ALA A 246 -78.18 -4.53 3.04
CA ALA A 246 -78.54 -4.89 4.42
C ALA A 246 -78.75 -3.66 5.32
N ALA A 247 -77.91 -2.63 5.17
CA ALA A 247 -78.07 -1.37 5.90
C ALA A 247 -79.38 -0.66 5.53
N LYS A 248 -79.70 -0.61 4.23
CA LYS A 248 -80.92 0.03 3.73
C LYS A 248 -82.19 -0.70 4.16
N ALA A 249 -82.18 -2.03 4.20
CA ALA A 249 -83.31 -2.82 4.69
C ALA A 249 -83.58 -2.56 6.18
N LYS A 250 -82.53 -2.48 6.99
CA LYS A 250 -82.64 -2.16 8.43
C LYS A 250 -83.17 -0.75 8.67
N GLU A 251 -82.79 0.21 7.83
CA GLU A 251 -83.27 1.59 7.91
C GLU A 251 -84.74 1.71 7.47
N GLN A 252 -85.19 0.89 6.52
CA GLN A 252 -86.60 0.81 6.09
C GLN A 252 -87.52 0.13 7.10
N GLU A 253 -87.03 -0.87 7.85
CA GLU A 253 -87.77 -1.46 8.98
C GLU A 253 -87.90 -0.47 10.15
N MET A 254 -86.87 0.34 10.41
CA MET A 254 -86.90 1.32 11.50
C MET A 254 -87.77 2.55 11.20
N ASN A 255 -88.02 2.84 9.91
CA ASN A 255 -88.91 3.93 9.47
C ASN A 255 -90.38 3.49 9.24
N SER A 256 -90.72 2.23 9.48
CA SER A 256 -92.08 1.68 9.34
C SER A 256 -92.69 1.23 10.68
N THR A 257 -92.12 1.66 11.81
CA THR A 257 -92.68 1.50 13.17
C THR A 257 -92.91 2.87 13.80
#